data_AF-M5GCA9-F1
#
_entry.id   AF-M5GCA9-F1
#
_cell.length_a   1.000
_cell.length_b   1.000
_cell.length_c   1.000
_cell.angle_alpha   90.00
_cell.angle_beta   90.00
_cell.angle_gamma   90.00
#
_symmetry.space_group_name_H-M   'P 1'
#
loop_
_entity.id
_entity.type
_entity.pdbx_description
1 polymer ?
#
loop_
_entity_poly.entity_id
_entity_poly.type
_entity_poly.pdbx_seq_one_letter_code
_entity_poly.pdbx_strand_id
1 'polypeptide(L)'
;MVNGSISSHASRDFYLDVDVSEAIMRPTPASLARILPRSSVPRKLVRPELRPQPNKANAPTLISKLLEQKRETIRAGQKWPANLRIEEPLTRKDWVGVPRDLRAELKKLVKEK
;
A
#
# COMPACT_ATOMS: atom_id res chain seq x y z
N MET A 1 -17.67 -53.26 -10.16
CA MET A 1 -18.53 -52.05 -10.16
C MET A 1 -17.98 -51.08 -9.12
N VAL A 2 -17.69 -49.85 -9.59
CA VAL A 2 -17.60 -48.56 -8.88
C VAL A 2 -16.49 -48.34 -7.82
N ASN A 3 -15.58 -47.42 -8.18
CA ASN A 3 -14.64 -46.69 -7.34
C ASN A 3 -15.34 -45.61 -6.48
N GLY A 4 -14.77 -45.29 -5.32
CA GLY A 4 -14.99 -44.02 -4.60
C GLY A 4 -13.93 -43.85 -3.51
N SER A 5 -12.78 -43.24 -3.77
CA SER A 5 -12.45 -41.80 -3.71
C SER A 5 -12.67 -41.09 -2.36
N ILE A 6 -11.52 -40.76 -1.74
CA ILE A 6 -11.13 -39.48 -1.13
C ILE A 6 -11.96 -38.99 0.08
N SER A 7 -11.30 -38.86 1.25
CA SER A 7 -10.87 -37.56 1.78
C SER A 7 -10.43 -37.66 3.24
N SER A 8 -9.13 -37.57 3.50
CA SER A 8 -8.59 -37.32 4.84
C SER A 8 -8.80 -35.84 5.18
N HIS A 9 -9.96 -35.52 5.77
CA HIS A 9 -10.20 -34.23 6.40
C HIS A 9 -9.59 -34.22 7.80
N ALA A 10 -8.72 -33.22 8.01
CA ALA A 10 -8.03 -32.93 9.24
C ALA A 10 -9.02 -32.66 10.38
N SER A 11 -9.04 -33.55 11.38
CA SER A 11 -9.63 -33.26 12.68
C SER A 11 -8.62 -32.50 13.52
N ARG A 12 -9.00 -31.26 13.84
CA ARG A 12 -8.42 -30.43 14.88
C ARG A 12 -8.52 -31.17 16.22
N ASP A 13 -7.40 -31.72 16.66
CA ASP A 13 -7.23 -32.06 18.07
C ASP A 13 -6.49 -30.90 18.76
N PHE A 14 -7.29 -30.20 19.55
CA PHE A 14 -6.93 -29.31 20.64
C PHE A 14 -5.78 -29.91 21.47
N TYR A 15 -4.55 -29.42 21.30
CA TYR A 15 -3.52 -29.54 22.32
C TYR A 15 -3.64 -28.34 23.27
N LEU A 16 -4.36 -28.55 24.37
CA LEU A 16 -4.22 -27.78 25.59
C LEU A 16 -3.23 -28.52 26.50
N ASP A 17 -1.96 -28.54 26.13
CA ASP A 17 -0.89 -28.74 27.10
C ASP A 17 -0.51 -27.37 27.62
N VAL A 18 -1.10 -27.06 28.78
CA VAL A 18 -0.75 -25.91 29.59
C VAL A 18 0.60 -26.22 30.24
N ASP A 19 1.68 -25.85 29.54
CA ASP A 19 3.02 -25.86 30.12
C ASP A 19 3.16 -24.63 31.03
N VAL A 20 3.00 -24.85 32.33
CA VAL A 20 3.15 -23.81 33.34
C VAL A 20 4.64 -23.58 33.60
N SER A 21 5.06 -22.34 33.40
CA SER A 21 6.18 -21.67 34.08
C SER A 21 7.61 -21.96 33.60
N GLU A 22 7.90 -21.54 32.38
CA GLU A 22 9.01 -20.60 32.23
C GLU A 22 8.56 -19.52 31.25
N ALA A 23 8.02 -18.41 31.77
CA ALA A 23 7.81 -17.22 30.97
C ALA A 23 9.19 -16.71 30.58
N ILE A 24 9.75 -17.24 29.49
CA ILE A 24 11.00 -16.76 28.91
C ILE A 24 10.76 -15.30 28.54
N MET A 25 11.18 -14.41 29.42
CA MET A 25 11.14 -12.97 29.20
C MET A 25 12.04 -12.71 28.00
N ARG A 26 11.46 -12.52 26.82
CA ARG A 26 12.23 -12.23 25.61
C ARG A 26 12.94 -10.89 25.83
N PRO A 27 14.27 -10.86 25.94
CA PRO A 27 14.97 -9.62 26.18
C PRO A 27 14.77 -8.72 24.96
N THR A 28 14.10 -7.59 25.17
CA THR A 28 13.94 -6.56 24.15
C THR A 28 14.88 -5.40 24.47
N PRO A 29 15.33 -4.63 23.46
CA PRO A 29 16.09 -3.41 23.73
C PRO A 29 15.37 -2.47 24.71
N ALA A 30 14.04 -2.45 24.68
CA ALA A 30 13.20 -1.68 25.60
C ALA A 30 13.25 -2.19 27.04
N SER A 31 13.35 -3.51 27.28
CA SER A 31 13.49 -4.06 28.63
C SER A 31 14.89 -3.82 29.19
N LEU A 32 15.93 -3.90 28.37
CA LEU A 32 17.31 -3.60 28.76
C LEU A 32 17.49 -2.14 29.23
N ALA A 33 16.77 -1.20 28.61
CA ALA A 33 16.81 0.21 28.98
C ALA A 33 16.17 0.52 30.36
N ARG A 34 15.40 -0.41 30.95
CA ARG A 34 14.81 -0.27 32.29
C ARG A 34 15.69 -0.83 33.40
N ILE A 35 16.53 -1.81 33.08
CA ILE A 35 17.36 -2.52 34.05
C ILE A 35 18.74 -1.85 34.14
N LEU A 36 19.27 -1.36 33.01
CA LEU A 36 20.57 -0.73 32.97
C LEU A 36 20.49 0.76 33.35
N PRO A 37 21.39 1.26 34.22
CA PRO A 37 21.48 2.68 34.49
C PRO A 37 21.82 3.43 33.20
N ARG A 38 21.16 4.56 32.95
CA ARG A 38 21.32 5.33 31.69
C ARG A 38 22.77 5.77 31.43
N SER A 39 23.60 5.81 32.47
CA SER A 39 25.04 6.10 32.40
C SER A 39 25.88 4.97 31.79
N SER A 40 25.42 3.71 31.86
CA SER A 40 26.13 2.56 31.28
C SER A 40 25.81 2.32 29.81
N VAL A 41 24.82 3.04 29.26
CA VAL A 41 24.51 2.98 27.82
C VAL A 41 25.43 3.95 27.09
N PRO A 42 26.33 3.47 26.22
CA PRO A 42 27.21 4.35 25.47
C PRO A 42 26.35 5.28 24.61
N ARG A 43 26.48 6.59 24.83
CA ARG A 43 25.89 7.63 23.98
C ARG A 43 26.62 7.70 22.64
N LYS A 44 26.72 6.58 21.92
CA LYS A 44 27.04 6.67 20.50
C LYS A 44 25.93 7.48 19.88
N LEU A 45 26.31 8.52 19.14
CA LEU A 45 25.41 9.31 18.31
C LEU A 45 24.76 8.32 17.33
N VAL A 46 23.61 7.74 17.70
CA VAL A 46 22.81 6.94 16.79
C VAL A 46 22.21 7.94 15.82
N ARG A 47 22.97 8.27 14.77
CA ARG A 47 22.43 9.00 13.64
C ARG A 47 21.44 8.05 13.00
N PRO A 48 20.14 8.37 12.93
CA PRO A 48 19.22 7.55 12.18
C PRO A 48 19.73 7.50 10.74
N GLU A 49 20.03 6.29 10.28
CA GLU A 49 20.36 6.09 8.89
C GLU A 49 19.14 6.48 8.06
N LEU A 50 19.29 7.52 7.23
CA LEU A 50 18.23 7.94 6.32
C LEU A 50 18.02 6.80 5.34
N ARG A 51 16.92 6.06 5.51
CA ARG A 51 16.54 5.04 4.53
C ARG A 51 16.42 5.70 3.16
N PRO A 52 16.88 5.04 2.08
CA PRO A 52 16.68 5.56 0.74
C PRO A 52 15.19 5.79 0.53
N GLN A 53 14.81 7.00 0.08
CA GLN A 53 13.42 7.26 -0.27
C GLN A 53 13.04 6.30 -1.40
N PRO A 54 11.91 5.58 -1.28
CA PRO A 54 11.44 4.75 -2.36
C PRO A 54 11.19 5.63 -3.59
N ASN A 55 11.78 5.26 -4.72
CA ASN A 55 11.57 5.95 -5.97
C ASN A 55 10.12 5.75 -6.43
N LYS A 56 9.26 6.74 -6.16
CA LYS A 56 7.85 6.71 -6.56
C LYS A 56 7.62 7.00 -8.04
N ALA A 57 8.67 7.29 -8.82
CA ALA A 57 8.52 7.71 -10.22
C ALA A 57 7.80 6.67 -11.10
N ASN A 58 7.94 5.38 -10.76
CA ASN A 58 7.37 4.29 -11.57
C ASN A 58 6.15 3.62 -10.92
N ALA A 59 5.68 4.10 -9.75
CA ALA A 59 4.53 3.52 -9.10
C ALA A 59 3.24 3.99 -9.81
N PRO A 60 2.33 3.07 -10.22
CA PRO A 60 1.06 3.47 -10.80
C PRO A 60 0.26 4.27 -9.78
N THR A 61 -0.13 5.48 -10.17
CA THR A 61 -1.00 6.34 -9.37
C THR A 61 -2.38 5.69 -9.19
N LEU A 62 -3.09 6.08 -8.14
CA LEU A 62 -4.47 5.64 -7.93
C LEU A 62 -5.36 5.99 -9.12
N ILE A 63 -5.19 7.19 -9.69
CA ILE A 63 -5.94 7.66 -10.86
C ILE A 63 -5.70 6.74 -12.06
N SER A 64 -4.44 6.37 -12.33
CA SER A 64 -4.13 5.45 -13.43
C SER A 64 -4.80 4.08 -13.25
N LYS A 65 -4.83 3.54 -12.02
CA LYS A 65 -5.49 2.26 -11.73
C LYS A 65 -7.01 2.36 -11.93
N LEU A 66 -7.63 3.44 -11.49
CA LEU A 66 -9.07 3.63 -11.63
C LEU A 66 -9.48 3.88 -13.09
N LEU A 67 -8.66 4.57 -13.87
CA LEU A 67 -8.88 4.73 -15.32
C LEU A 67 -8.79 3.41 -16.07
N GLU A 68 -7.83 2.56 -15.72
CA GLU A 68 -7.71 1.20 -16.26
C GLU A 68 -8.95 0.37 -15.92
N GLN A 69 -9.35 0.35 -14.64
CA GLN A 69 -10.56 -0.34 -14.20
C GLN A 69 -11.84 0.17 -14.89
N LYS A 70 -11.94 1.48 -15.15
CA LYS A 70 -13.05 2.07 -15.93
C LYS A 70 -13.09 1.55 -17.35
N ARG A 71 -11.95 1.44 -18.02
CA ARG A 71 -11.88 0.89 -19.38
C ARG A 71 -12.26 -0.59 -19.41
N GLU A 72 -11.81 -1.37 -18.43
CA GLU A 72 -12.11 -2.79 -18.31
C GLU A 72 -13.60 -3.06 -18.06
N THR A 73 -14.20 -2.32 -17.11
CA THR A 73 -15.64 -2.45 -16.79
C THR A 73 -16.52 -2.10 -17.99
N ILE A 74 -16.23 -1.01 -18.69
CA ILE A 74 -16.94 -0.63 -19.92
C ILE A 74 -16.76 -1.70 -21.00
N ARG A 75 -15.55 -2.25 -21.18
CA ARG A 75 -15.27 -3.33 -22.13
C ARG A 75 -16.05 -4.62 -21.78
N ALA A 76 -16.19 -4.92 -20.49
CA ALA A 76 -16.99 -6.04 -19.99
C ALA A 76 -18.51 -5.80 -20.08
N GLY A 77 -18.95 -4.64 -20.62
CA GLY A 77 -20.36 -4.27 -20.72
C GLY A 77 -20.99 -3.87 -19.38
N GLN A 78 -20.19 -3.72 -18.32
CA GLN A 78 -20.65 -3.28 -17.01
C GLN A 78 -20.70 -1.75 -16.93
N LYS A 79 -21.70 -1.23 -16.22
CA LYS A 79 -21.88 0.21 -16.05
C LYS A 79 -20.91 0.75 -15.00
N TRP A 80 -20.09 1.73 -15.37
CA TRP A 80 -19.23 2.43 -14.42
C TRP A 80 -20.09 3.21 -13.40
N PRO A 81 -19.75 3.16 -12.09
CA PRO A 81 -20.48 3.87 -11.04
C PRO A 81 -20.57 5.38 -11.32
N ALA A 82 -21.79 5.92 -11.23
CA ALA A 82 -22.07 7.33 -11.54
C ALA A 82 -21.45 8.31 -10.52
N ASN A 83 -21.15 7.85 -9.31
CA ASN A 83 -20.51 8.65 -8.27
C ASN A 83 -18.99 8.84 -8.48
N LEU A 84 -18.37 8.14 -9.45
CA LEU A 84 -16.94 8.26 -9.74
C LEU A 84 -16.72 8.90 -11.11
N ARG A 85 -16.60 10.23 -11.14
CA ARG A 85 -16.17 10.94 -12.36
C ARG A 85 -14.65 11.05 -12.39
N ILE A 86 -14.04 10.27 -13.27
CA ILE A 86 -12.60 10.27 -13.51
C ILE A 86 -12.36 10.62 -14.97
N GLU A 87 -11.68 11.73 -15.19
CA GLU A 87 -11.30 12.24 -16.51
C GLU A 87 -9.86 11.86 -16.84
N GLU A 88 -9.56 11.76 -18.13
CA GLU A 88 -8.21 11.48 -18.59
C GLU A 88 -7.34 12.73 -18.44
N PRO A 89 -6.08 12.58 -18.00
CA PRO A 89 -5.18 13.71 -17.86
C PRO A 89 -4.88 14.33 -19.23
N LEU A 90 -5.04 15.65 -19.34
CA LEU A 90 -4.74 16.39 -20.57
C LEU A 90 -3.25 16.26 -20.93
N THR A 91 -2.99 15.81 -22.13
CA THR A 91 -1.66 15.68 -22.72
C THR A 91 -1.29 16.91 -23.53
N ARG A 92 -0.03 17.02 -23.95
CA ARG A 92 0.43 18.14 -24.81
C ARG A 92 -0.32 18.20 -26.15
N LYS A 93 -0.82 17.07 -26.64
CA LYS A 93 -1.55 16.98 -27.92
C LYS A 93 -2.89 17.71 -27.86
N ASP A 94 -3.53 17.70 -26.70
CA ASP A 94 -4.84 18.33 -26.48
C ASP A 94 -4.78 19.87 -26.50
N TRP A 95 -3.57 20.42 -26.40
CA TRP A 95 -3.33 21.86 -26.46
C TRP A 95 -2.89 22.36 -27.84
N VAL A 96 -2.78 21.49 -28.85
CA VAL A 96 -2.38 21.89 -30.21
C VAL A 96 -3.47 22.81 -30.80
N GLY A 97 -3.06 23.94 -31.39
CA GLY A 97 -3.99 24.93 -31.95
C GLY A 97 -4.54 25.96 -30.94
N VAL A 98 -4.40 25.73 -29.63
CA VAL A 98 -4.81 26.72 -28.63
C VAL A 98 -3.78 27.86 -28.55
N PRO A 99 -4.17 29.14 -28.65
CA PRO A 99 -3.27 30.28 -28.47
C PRO A 99 -2.56 30.24 -27.11
N ARG A 100 -1.29 30.68 -27.08
CA ARG A 100 -0.44 30.56 -25.89
C ARG A 100 -1.03 31.26 -24.67
N ASP A 101 -1.65 32.41 -24.87
CA ASP A 101 -2.20 33.24 -23.81
C ASP A 101 -3.37 32.55 -23.11
N LEU A 102 -4.26 31.91 -23.91
CA LEU A 102 -5.40 31.15 -23.40
C LEU A 102 -4.98 29.85 -22.70
N ARG A 103 -3.87 29.21 -23.10
CA ARG A 103 -3.40 27.99 -22.45
C ARG A 103 -3.09 28.19 -20.97
N ALA A 104 -2.58 29.36 -20.58
CA ALA A 104 -2.23 29.64 -19.19
C ALA A 104 -3.49 29.70 -18.31
N GLU A 105 -4.53 30.39 -18.79
CA GLU A 105 -5.82 30.50 -18.11
C GLU A 105 -6.54 29.14 -18.04
N LEU A 106 -6.61 28.43 -19.16
CA LEU A 106 -7.25 27.12 -19.23
C LEU A 106 -6.56 26.10 -18.32
N LYS A 107 -5.22 26.09 -18.27
CA LYS A 107 -4.48 25.23 -17.33
C LYS A 107 -4.75 25.58 -15.88
N LYS A 108 -5.01 26.85 -15.56
CA LYS A 108 -5.37 27.28 -14.22
C LYS A 108 -6.78 26.81 -13.83
N LEU A 109 -7.70 26.76 -14.79
CA LEU A 109 -9.06 26.23 -14.58
C LEU A 109 -9.08 24.70 -14.42
N VAL A 110 -8.24 23.99 -15.18
CA VAL A 110 -8.15 22.52 -15.13
C VAL A 110 -7.41 22.02 -13.88
N LYS A 111 -6.56 22.84 -13.27
CA LYS A 111 -5.81 22.45 -12.08
C LYS A 111 -6.74 22.52 -10.86
N GLU A 112 -7.19 21.37 -10.37
CA GLU A 112 -7.91 21.27 -9.10
C GLU A 112 -7.06 21.84 -7.94
N LYS A 113 -7.73 22.54 -7.01
CA LYS A 113 -7.14 23.12 -5.80
C LYS A 113 -6.91 22.07 -4.71
#